data_AF-A0A809RTF9-F1
#
_entry.id   AF-A0A809RTF9-F1
#
_cell.length_a   1.000
_cell.length_b   1.000
_cell.length_c   1.000
_cell.angle_alpha   90.00
_cell.angle_beta   90.00
_cell.angle_gamma   90.00
#
_symmetry.space_group_name_H-M   'P 1'
#
loop_
_entity.id
_entity.type
_entity.pdbx_description
1 polymer ?
#
loop_
_entity_poly.entity_id
_entity_poly.type
_entity_poly.pdbx_seq_one_letter_code
_entity_poly.pdbx_strand_id
1 'polypeptide(L)' 'MEWLNWFSSFEHTKPVALVILFVTFVFIMLYVFGDKKRSERLETYKDMPFLDDETEIKEDKK' A
#
# COMPACT_ATOMS: atom_id res chain seq x y z
N MET A 1 -11.16 -34.42 0.58
CA MET A 1 -11.69 -33.52 -0.48
C MET A 1 -13.04 -32.89 -0.12
N GLU A 2 -13.75 -33.35 0.92
CA GLU A 2 -15.03 -32.74 1.32
C GLU A 2 -14.94 -31.27 1.75
N TRP A 3 -13.83 -30.89 2.38
CA TRP A 3 -13.58 -29.51 2.79
C TRP A 3 -13.45 -28.52 1.60
N LEU A 4 -12.92 -28.96 0.45
CA LEU A 4 -12.89 -28.15 -0.77
C LEU A 4 -14.28 -28.05 -1.43
N ASN A 5 -15.05 -29.14 -1.39
CA ASN A 5 -16.44 -29.14 -1.87
C ASN A 5 -17.34 -28.22 -1.02
N TRP A 6 -17.07 -28.12 0.28
CA TRP A 6 -17.74 -27.16 1.16
C TRP A 6 -17.54 -25.70 0.72
N PHE A 7 -16.33 -25.35 0.28
CA PHE A 7 -16.02 -24.01 -0.24
C PHE A 7 -16.69 -23.73 -1.61
N SER A 8 -16.85 -24.78 -2.42
CA SER A 8 -17.55 -24.73 -3.70
C SER A 8 -19.08 -24.74 -3.58
N SER A 9 -19.62 -24.85 -2.36
CA SER A 9 -21.07 -24.82 -2.12
C SER A 9 -21.58 -23.37 -2.23
N PHE A 10 -22.49 -23.14 -3.19
CA PHE A 10 -23.09 -21.83 -3.49
C PHE A 10 -23.73 -21.14 -2.28
N GLU A 11 -24.16 -21.92 -1.28
CA GLU A 11 -24.77 -21.42 -0.05
C GLU A 11 -23.80 -20.60 0.81
N HIS A 12 -22.52 -20.96 0.81
CA HIS A 12 -21.48 -20.30 1.60
C HIS A 12 -20.58 -19.38 0.77
N THR A 13 -20.68 -19.40 -0.55
CA THR A 13 -19.83 -18.60 -1.45
C THR A 13 -19.92 -17.10 -1.20
N LYS A 14 -21.10 -16.56 -0.85
CA LYS A 14 -21.29 -15.12 -0.57
C LYS A 14 -20.48 -14.63 0.64
N PRO A 15 -20.66 -15.17 1.86
CA PRO A 15 -19.87 -14.74 3.01
C PRO A 15 -18.37 -15.07 2.84
N VAL A 16 -18.04 -16.19 2.19
CA VAL A 16 -16.65 -16.58 1.92
C VAL A 16 -15.93 -15.56 1.03
N ALA A 17 -16.58 -15.08 -0.04
CA ALA A 17 -16.02 -14.06 -0.90
C ALA A 17 -15.75 -12.75 -0.15
N LEU A 18 -16.65 -12.34 0.75
CA LEU A 18 -16.48 -11.15 1.58
C LEU A 18 -15.29 -11.28 2.53
N VAL A 19 -15.16 -12.43 3.19
CA VAL A 19 -14.05 -12.69 4.12
C VAL A 19 -12.71 -12.68 3.37
N ILE A 20 -12.63 -13.33 2.22
CA ILE A 20 -11.40 -13.33 1.41
C ILE A 20 -11.05 -11.93 0.95
N LEU A 21 -12.01 -11.19 0.39
CA LEU A 21 -11.77 -9.83 -0.07
C LEU A 21 -11.29 -8.92 1.07
N PHE A 22 -11.90 -9.05 2.24
CA PHE A 22 -11.52 -8.28 3.43
C PHE A 22 -10.12 -8.65 3.93
N VAL A 23 -9.82 -9.94 4.09
CA VAL A 23 -8.51 -10.41 4.55
C VAL A 23 -7.42 -10.03 3.55
N THR A 24 -7.65 -10.23 2.25
CA THR A 24 -6.72 -9.80 1.20
C THR A 24 -6.46 -8.30 1.26
N PHE A 25 -7.50 -7.48 1.44
CA PHE A 25 -7.34 -6.03 1.59
C PHE A 25 -6.49 -5.66 2.81
N VAL A 26 -6.76 -6.25 3.98
CA VAL A 26 -5.98 -6.02 5.20
C VAL A 26 -4.52 -6.45 5.01
N PHE A 27 -4.27 -7.59 4.36
CA PHE A 27 -2.91 -8.05 4.05
C PHE A 27 -2.16 -7.05 3.17
N ILE A 28 -2.81 -6.47 2.16
CA ILE A 28 -2.22 -5.43 1.31
C ILE A 28 -1.89 -4.20 2.14
N MET A 29 -2.81 -3.73 2.99
CA MET A 29 -2.53 -2.60 3.88
C MET A 29 -1.34 -2.88 4.79
N LEU A 30 -1.29 -4.04 5.44
CA LEU A 30 -0.16 -4.41 6.29
C LEU A 30 1.15 -4.53 5.49
N TYR A 31 1.11 -5.02 4.26
CA TYR A 31 2.30 -5.08 3.40
C TYR A 31 2.79 -3.69 2.95
N VAL A 32 1.87 -2.78 2.64
CA VAL A 32 2.20 -1.43 2.18
C VAL A 32 2.66 -0.54 3.32
N PHE A 33 1.97 -0.58 4.46
CA PHE A 33 2.17 0.34 5.58
C PHE A 33 2.90 -0.27 6.78
N GLY A 34 3.01 -1.59 6.87
CA GLY A 34 3.66 -2.26 7.99
C GLY A 34 5.20 -2.20 7.95
N ASP A 35 5.79 -1.91 6.78
CA ASP A 35 7.24 -1.81 6.65
C ASP A 35 7.72 -0.36 6.84
N LYS A 36 8.42 -0.12 7.96
CA LYS A 36 8.99 1.18 8.32
C LYS A 36 9.97 1.70 7.26
N LYS A 37 10.69 0.81 6.57
CA LYS A 37 11.70 1.16 5.56
C LYS A 37 11.05 1.75 4.29
N ARG A 38 9.85 1.30 3.90
CA ARG A 38 9.07 1.95 2.84
C ARG A 38 8.49 3.29 3.26
N SER A 39 8.10 3.44 4.52
CA SER A 39 7.59 4.70 5.05
C SER A 39 8.67 5.78 5.14
N GLU A 40 9.88 5.42 5.57
CA GLU A 40 11.04 6.33 5.68
C GLU A 40 11.45 6.91 4.31
N ARG A 41 11.33 6.11 3.25
CA ARG A 41 11.55 6.59 1.88
C ARG A 41 10.51 7.62 1.45
N LEU A 42 9.26 7.47 1.88
CA LEU A 42 8.21 8.47 1.62
C LEU A 42 8.43 9.74 2.45
N GLU A 43 8.95 9.61 3.67
CA GLU A 43 9.33 10.76 4.48
C GLU A 43 10.53 11.53 3.92
N THR A 44 11.46 10.85 3.25
CA THR A 44 12.61 11.50 2.59
C THR A 44 12.19 12.52 1.53
N TYR A 45 11.00 12.37 0.94
CA TYR A 45 10.47 13.32 -0.06
C TYR A 45 9.62 14.44 0.54
N LYS A 46 9.45 14.50 1.87
CA LYS A 46 8.62 15.51 2.55
C LYS A 46 9.16 16.92 2.38
N ASP A 47 10.49 17.06 2.39
CA ASP A 47 11.20 18.33 2.31
C ASP A 47 11.89 18.53 0.95
N MET A 48 11.38 17.88 -0.10
CA MET A 48 11.89 18.12 -1.46
C MET A 48 11.60 19.58 -1.84
N PRO A 49 12.62 20.39 -2.15
CA PRO A 49 12.41 21.75 -2.62
C PRO A 49 11.59 21.70 -3.91
N PHE A 50 10.67 22.66 -4.06
CA PHE A 50 9.92 22.73 -5.31
C PHE A 50 10.86 23.13 -6.44
N LEU A 51 10.58 22.67 -7.66
CA LEU A 51 11.41 23.02 -8.83
C LEU A 51 11.52 24.54 -9.04
N ASP A 52 10.51 25.27 -8.56
CA ASP A 52 10.45 26.74 -8.57
C ASP A 52 11.42 27.37 -7.56
N ASP A 53 11.68 26.71 -6.42
CA ASP A 53 12.63 27.15 -5.38
C ASP A 53 14.10 26.96 -5.82
N GLU A 54 14.38 26.10 -6.82
CA GLU A 54 15.75 25.90 -7.35
C GLU A 54 16.28 27.10 -8.15
N THR A 55 15.41 28.03 -8.55
CA THR A 55 15.79 29.18 -9.38
C THR A 55 16.61 30.22 -8.61
N GLU A 56 16.58 30.21 -7.28
CA GLU A 56 17.31 31.18 -6.45
C GLU A 56 18.74 30.74 -6.06
N ILE A 57 19.07 29.45 -6.12
CA ILE A 57 20.33 28.91 -5.55
C ILE A 57 21.50 28.92 -6.56
N LYS A 58 21.24 29.12 -7.86
CA LYS A 58 22.26 28.99 -8.93
C LYS A 58 22.97 30.31 -9.29
N GLU A 59 22.59 31.47 -8.74
CA GLU A 59 23.20 32.76 -9.10
C GLU A 59 24.44 33.16 -8.28
N ASP A 60 24.75 32.52 -7.14
CA ASP A 60 25.88 32.91 -6.28
C ASP A 60 27.18 32.09 -6.50
N LYS A 61 27.51 31.77 -7.75
CA LYS A 61 28.87 31.35 -8.13
C LYS A 61 29.38 32.15 -9.32
N LYS A 62 29.73 33.41 -9.06
CA LYS A 62 30.56 34.23 -9.95
C LYS A 62 31.88 34.59 -9.27
#